data_AF-A0A5M9WND0-F1
#
_entry.id   AF-A0A5M9WND0-F1
#
_cell.length_a   1.000
_cell.length_b   1.000
_cell.length_c   1.000
_cell.angle_alpha   90.00
_cell.angle_beta   90.00
_cell.angle_gamma   90.00
#
_symmetry.space_group_name_H-M   'P 1'
#
loop_
_entity.id
_entity.type
_entity.pdbx_description
1 polymer ?
#
loop_
_entity_poly.entity_id
_entity_poly.type
_entity_poly.pdbx_seq_one_letter_code
_entity_poly.pdbx_strand_id
1 'polypeptide(L)'
;MSHNDPDHDLKTLFQKVEPSGTTLQDRIMSQINKESVPKERFIVKHRIGILLVVGLLLTASTGFAAMNYQSLFTDNGDVLLEEKPLSADPVPHPSEQEQKRMERMNEIWMNEIKPGEAAMIYVVPNNPEHIVDIRANPLIVENFEKLNQMLHVPGMPLSQELTGASRTYAFQKASVRMEYKQDLYELSDEKREALVQELRLQAQTSGQDHALMPVPVTDQFWLTSLTYVSGQNEISLSIMNNKDNEPLIASYDEDLNTTSRKIKIHGQDVIARTYGGDFTELMWVYQDPETKYAYHYTLGVREGVVPLEELIHIAETQIPASDQ
;
A
#
# COMPACT_ATOMS: atom_id res chain seq x y z
N MET A 1 49.30 23.50 -10.22
CA MET A 1 49.51 23.44 -8.75
C MET A 1 48.26 24.08 -8.14
N SER A 2 47.20 23.32 -7.84
CA SER A 2 46.99 22.45 -6.65
C SER A 2 46.85 23.32 -5.39
N HIS A 3 45.81 23.30 -4.55
CA HIS A 3 44.58 22.50 -4.41
C HIS A 3 43.53 23.42 -3.74
N ASN A 4 42.25 23.30 -4.12
CA ASN A 4 41.13 23.78 -3.31
C ASN A 4 40.61 22.60 -2.50
N ASP A 5 40.40 22.84 -1.20
CA ASP A 5 39.81 21.90 -0.26
C ASP A 5 38.46 22.49 0.19
N PRO A 6 37.30 21.86 -0.11
CA PRO A 6 36.01 22.31 0.35
C PRO A 6 35.40 21.31 1.34
N ASP A 7 36.07 21.11 2.48
CA ASP A 7 35.47 20.46 3.64
C ASP A 7 35.04 21.51 4.65
N HIS A 8 33.82 22.04 4.47
CA HIS A 8 32.91 22.55 5.50
C HIS A 8 31.77 23.30 4.81
N ASP A 9 30.61 22.64 4.66
CA ASP A 9 29.34 23.09 5.28
C ASP A 9 28.14 22.30 4.73
N LEU A 10 28.09 20.99 4.95
CA LEU A 10 26.91 20.15 4.64
C LEU A 10 25.92 20.01 5.82
N LYS A 11 26.14 20.78 6.91
CA LYS A 11 25.27 20.73 8.10
C LYS A 11 24.13 21.74 8.08
N THR A 12 24.03 22.58 7.06
CA THR A 12 22.98 23.62 6.94
C THR A 12 21.87 23.30 5.95
N LEU A 13 21.86 22.11 5.31
CA LEU A 13 20.83 21.72 4.32
C LEU A 13 19.70 20.83 4.88
N PHE A 14 19.73 20.47 6.16
CA PHE A 14 18.66 19.69 6.78
C PHE A 14 17.89 20.53 7.80
N GLN A 15 17.15 21.53 7.31
CA GLN A 15 15.96 21.96 8.02
C GLN A 15 14.87 20.93 7.70
N LYS A 16 14.61 20.07 8.69
CA LYS A 16 13.42 19.23 8.80
C LYS A 16 12.19 20.11 8.55
N VAL A 17 11.60 20.00 7.37
CA VAL A 17 10.21 20.42 7.15
C VAL A 17 9.40 19.15 7.33
N GLU A 18 8.89 18.96 8.54
CA GLU A 18 7.86 17.95 8.81
C GLU A 18 6.60 18.34 8.02
N PRO A 19 6.09 17.50 7.11
CA PRO A 19 4.81 17.76 6.47
C PRO A 19 3.70 17.57 7.50
N SER A 20 2.99 18.65 7.81
CA SER A 20 1.83 18.64 8.68
C SER A 20 0.56 18.28 7.91
N GLY A 21 0.02 17.10 8.18
CA GLY A 21 -1.41 16.75 8.24
C GLY A 21 -2.31 17.03 7.03
N THR A 22 -2.70 15.97 6.31
CA THR A 22 -4.10 15.55 6.05
C THR A 22 -4.15 14.13 5.43
N THR A 23 -5.35 13.54 5.48
CA THR A 23 -5.86 12.17 5.26
C THR A 23 -5.27 11.29 4.13
N LEU A 24 -4.50 10.24 4.48
CA LEU A 24 -4.07 9.18 3.52
C LEU A 24 -5.25 8.37 2.93
N GLN A 25 -6.45 8.48 3.51
CA GLN A 25 -7.69 7.91 2.98
C GLN A 25 -8.08 8.51 1.62
N ASP A 26 -7.91 9.80 1.37
CA ASP A 26 -8.24 10.40 0.07
C ASP A 26 -7.26 9.93 -1.03
N ARG A 27 -6.01 9.71 -0.62
CA ARG A 27 -4.92 9.19 -1.45
C ARG A 27 -5.13 7.73 -1.87
N ILE A 28 -5.74 6.91 -1.01
CA ILE A 28 -6.00 5.49 -1.29
C ILE A 28 -7.40 5.30 -1.92
N MET A 29 -8.44 6.00 -1.48
CA MET A 29 -9.79 5.92 -2.07
C MET A 29 -9.80 6.38 -3.55
N SER A 30 -8.95 7.35 -3.90
CA SER A 30 -8.76 7.77 -5.30
C SER A 30 -7.99 6.77 -6.16
N GLN A 31 -7.22 5.86 -5.55
CA GLN A 31 -6.51 4.79 -6.24
C GLN A 31 -7.33 3.50 -6.33
N ILE A 32 -8.14 3.20 -5.30
CA ILE A 32 -8.92 1.95 -5.15
C ILE A 32 -10.28 1.98 -5.86
N ASN A 33 -10.93 3.13 -6.05
CA ASN A 33 -12.15 3.23 -6.87
C ASN A 33 -11.95 2.88 -8.36
N LYS A 34 -10.79 2.35 -8.73
CA LYS A 34 -10.16 2.61 -10.04
C LYS A 34 -9.37 1.45 -10.63
N GLU A 35 -9.40 0.26 -10.01
CA GLU A 35 -8.78 -0.96 -10.51
C GLU A 35 -9.83 -2.04 -10.77
N SER A 36 -10.20 -2.22 -12.05
CA SER A 36 -10.84 -3.43 -12.57
C SER A 36 -9.83 -4.26 -13.34
N VAL A 37 -8.87 -4.86 -12.62
CA VAL A 37 -7.88 -5.82 -13.14
C VAL A 37 -7.82 -6.99 -12.13
N PRO A 38 -7.71 -8.27 -12.55
CA PRO A 38 -8.31 -9.38 -11.81
C PRO A 38 -7.63 -9.66 -10.47
N LYS A 39 -8.43 -9.64 -9.40
CA LYS A 39 -8.19 -10.21 -8.06
C LYS A 39 -6.73 -10.15 -7.55
N GLU A 40 -6.15 -8.96 -7.49
CA GLU A 40 -5.14 -8.68 -6.47
C GLU A 40 -5.84 -8.13 -5.21
N ARG A 41 -5.40 -8.60 -4.03
CA ARG A 41 -6.02 -8.34 -2.73
C ARG A 41 -5.57 -6.98 -2.21
N PHE A 42 -6.50 -6.13 -1.79
CA PHE A 42 -6.22 -4.75 -1.40
C PHE A 42 -6.35 -4.54 0.13
N ILE A 43 -5.37 -3.85 0.71
CA ILE A 43 -5.45 -3.25 2.05
C ILE A 43 -5.73 -1.75 1.85
N VAL A 44 -6.78 -1.23 2.48
CA VAL A 44 -7.26 0.15 2.32
C VAL A 44 -7.12 0.90 3.63
N LYS A 45 -6.55 2.11 3.64
CA LYS A 45 -6.56 2.98 4.83
C LYS A 45 -7.86 3.77 4.91
N HIS A 46 -8.53 3.78 6.05
CA HIS A 46 -9.73 4.58 6.29
C HIS A 46 -9.59 5.38 7.58
N ARG A 47 -9.92 6.68 7.56
CA ARG A 47 -10.20 7.44 8.77
C ARG A 47 -11.64 7.21 9.17
N ILE A 48 -11.81 6.51 10.28
CA ILE A 48 -12.99 6.70 11.10
C ILE A 48 -12.66 7.85 12.04
N GLY A 49 -13.40 8.96 11.93
CA GLY A 49 -13.47 9.93 13.01
C GLY A 49 -14.12 9.27 14.22
N ILE A 50 -13.33 8.61 15.06
CA ILE A 50 -13.83 8.00 16.30
C ILE A 50 -14.03 9.12 17.31
N LEU A 51 -15.29 9.54 17.44
CA LEU A 51 -15.83 10.01 18.70
C LEU A 51 -15.46 8.99 19.78
N LEU A 52 -14.70 9.41 20.78
CA LEU A 52 -14.38 8.67 22.01
C LEU A 52 -15.60 7.87 22.50
N VAL A 53 -15.60 6.55 22.30
CA VAL A 53 -16.43 5.63 23.08
C VAL A 53 -15.50 4.86 24.00
N VAL A 54 -15.28 5.47 25.16
CA VAL A 54 -14.83 4.73 26.34
C VAL A 54 -15.93 3.74 26.71
N GLY A 55 -15.60 2.45 26.61
CA GLY A 55 -16.29 1.37 27.32
C GLY A 55 -17.32 0.59 26.51
N LEU A 56 -17.03 -0.71 26.27
CA LEU A 56 -17.78 -1.83 26.83
C LEU A 56 -17.23 -3.16 26.30
N LEU A 57 -16.54 -3.89 27.18
CA LEU A 57 -16.64 -5.34 27.23
C LEU A 57 -18.13 -5.71 27.38
N LEU A 58 -18.80 -6.15 26.31
CA LEU A 58 -20.05 -6.92 26.41
C LEU A 58 -20.21 -7.88 25.23
N THR A 59 -19.85 -9.13 25.48
CA THR A 59 -20.46 -10.28 24.81
C THR A 59 -21.97 -10.26 25.03
N ALA A 60 -22.80 -10.07 23.99
CA ALA A 60 -24.18 -10.60 23.95
C ALA A 60 -24.89 -10.38 22.58
N SER A 61 -25.01 -11.48 21.83
CA SER A 61 -26.24 -11.94 21.17
C SER A 61 -27.12 -10.95 20.37
N THR A 62 -26.93 -10.96 19.04
CA THR A 62 -28.03 -11.00 18.05
C THR A 62 -27.51 -11.59 16.73
N GLY A 63 -27.83 -12.86 16.47
CA GLY A 63 -28.21 -13.40 15.15
C GLY A 63 -27.34 -13.25 13.89
N PHE A 64 -26.19 -12.58 13.92
CA PHE A 64 -25.18 -12.65 12.85
C PHE A 64 -24.10 -13.63 13.28
N ALA A 65 -23.95 -14.71 12.53
CA ALA A 65 -23.02 -15.78 12.83
C ALA A 65 -21.57 -15.25 12.94
N ALA A 66 -21.02 -15.33 14.14
CA ALA A 66 -19.61 -15.59 14.48
C ALA A 66 -18.52 -15.38 13.39
N MET A 67 -18.41 -14.20 12.80
CA MET A 67 -17.19 -13.78 12.09
C MET A 67 -16.37 -12.95 13.07
N ASN A 68 -15.35 -13.58 13.66
CA ASN A 68 -14.43 -12.91 14.56
C ASN A 68 -13.55 -11.96 13.75
N TYR A 69 -13.96 -10.71 13.57
CA TYR A 69 -13.10 -9.66 13.00
C TYR A 69 -11.82 -9.57 13.84
N GLN A 70 -10.66 -9.71 13.20
CA GLN A 70 -9.38 -9.55 13.89
C GLN A 70 -8.90 -8.11 13.78
N SER A 71 -8.19 -7.67 14.81
CA SER A 71 -7.50 -6.38 14.81
C SER A 71 -6.12 -6.51 15.43
N LEU A 72 -5.19 -5.71 14.92
CA LEU A 72 -3.87 -5.48 15.49
C LEU A 72 -3.82 -4.10 16.10
N PHE A 73 -3.13 -3.98 17.24
CA PHE A 73 -3.12 -2.78 18.06
C PHE A 73 -1.69 -2.31 18.34
N THR A 74 -1.55 -1.03 18.69
CA THR A 74 -0.34 -0.49 19.30
C THR A 74 -0.20 -0.97 20.75
N ASP A 75 0.98 -0.77 21.34
CA ASP A 75 1.21 -1.01 22.78
C ASP A 75 0.27 -0.19 23.69
N ASN A 76 -0.23 0.94 23.20
CA ASN A 76 -1.16 1.81 23.93
C ASN A 76 -2.64 1.39 23.73
N GLY A 77 -2.92 0.40 22.89
CA GLY A 77 -4.26 -0.10 22.60
C GLY A 77 -4.98 0.60 21.43
N ASP A 78 -4.29 1.42 20.64
CA ASP A 78 -4.86 2.03 19.43
C ASP A 78 -4.90 1.01 18.28
N VAL A 79 -5.90 1.07 17.40
CA VAL A 79 -6.02 0.14 16.27
C VAL A 79 -5.01 0.50 15.17
N LEU A 80 -4.21 -0.48 14.74
CA LEU A 80 -3.29 -0.37 13.59
C LEU A 80 -3.87 -1.02 12.33
N LEU A 81 -4.52 -2.17 12.49
CA LEU A 81 -5.11 -2.94 11.40
C LEU A 81 -6.42 -3.55 11.88
N GLU A 82 -7.45 -3.51 11.07
CA GLU A 82 -8.75 -4.13 11.32
C GLU A 82 -9.20 -4.89 10.08
N GLU A 83 -9.76 -6.09 10.26
CA GLU A 83 -10.40 -6.81 9.18
C GLU A 83 -11.87 -6.42 9.05
N LYS A 84 -12.31 -6.12 7.82
CA LYS A 84 -13.73 -5.87 7.53
C LYS A 84 -14.18 -6.61 6.28
N PRO A 85 -15.46 -7.00 6.19
CA PRO A 85 -15.98 -7.54 4.95
C PRO A 85 -16.17 -6.41 3.93
N LEU A 86 -16.07 -6.72 2.64
CA LEU A 86 -16.36 -5.77 1.57
C LEU A 86 -17.80 -5.20 1.66
N SER A 87 -18.73 -5.97 2.21
CA SER A 87 -20.11 -5.53 2.43
C SER A 87 -20.25 -4.41 3.47
N ALA A 88 -19.26 -4.21 4.34
CA ALA A 88 -19.28 -3.15 5.35
C ALA A 88 -19.15 -1.75 4.74
N ASP A 89 -18.48 -1.64 3.60
CA ASP A 89 -18.23 -0.38 2.89
C ASP A 89 -18.60 -0.55 1.40
N PRO A 90 -19.89 -0.45 1.04
CA PRO A 90 -20.32 -0.64 -0.35
C PRO A 90 -19.65 0.39 -1.26
N VAL A 91 -18.84 -0.08 -2.20
CA VAL A 91 -18.15 0.76 -3.18
C VAL A 91 -19.21 1.38 -4.11
N PRO A 92 -19.29 2.71 -4.22
CA PRO A 92 -20.23 3.36 -5.12
C PRO A 92 -19.99 2.92 -6.56
N HIS A 93 -21.05 2.53 -7.28
CA HIS A 93 -20.92 2.24 -8.70
C HIS A 93 -20.74 3.55 -9.48
N PRO A 94 -19.64 3.71 -10.24
CA PRO A 94 -19.45 4.90 -11.06
C PRO A 94 -20.53 4.99 -12.14
N SER A 95 -20.89 6.22 -12.52
CA SER A 95 -21.80 6.46 -13.64
C SER A 95 -21.22 5.88 -14.94
N GLU A 96 -22.07 5.58 -15.93
CA GLU A 96 -21.59 5.08 -17.24
C GLU A 96 -20.57 6.03 -17.88
N GLN A 97 -20.78 7.34 -17.68
CA GLN A 97 -19.85 8.36 -18.17
C GLN A 97 -18.49 8.25 -17.47
N GLU A 98 -18.48 8.12 -16.15
CA GLU A 98 -17.25 7.95 -15.39
C GLU A 98 -16.54 6.64 -15.72
N GLN A 99 -17.27 5.55 -15.93
CA GLN A 99 -16.71 4.27 -16.38
C GLN A 99 -15.94 4.42 -17.68
N LYS A 100 -16.55 5.05 -18.70
CA LYS A 100 -15.90 5.29 -19.99
C LYS A 100 -14.67 6.21 -19.88
N ARG A 101 -14.74 7.23 -19.02
CA ARG A 101 -13.59 8.11 -18.75
C ARG A 101 -12.45 7.32 -18.11
N MET A 102 -12.77 6.46 -17.14
CA MET A 102 -11.81 5.62 -16.43
C MET A 102 -11.19 4.55 -17.33
N GLU A 103 -11.97 3.91 -18.21
CA GLU A 103 -11.46 2.99 -19.21
C GLU A 103 -10.40 3.66 -20.08
N ARG A 104 -10.71 4.86 -20.61
CA ARG A 104 -9.76 5.62 -21.43
C ARG A 104 -8.53 6.04 -20.64
N MET A 105 -8.71 6.52 -19.40
CA MET A 105 -7.59 6.85 -18.51
C MET A 105 -6.70 5.62 -18.27
N ASN A 106 -7.28 4.45 -18.03
CA ASN A 106 -6.53 3.22 -17.77
C ASN A 106 -5.75 2.77 -19.01
N GLU A 107 -6.31 2.92 -20.22
CA GLU A 107 -5.54 2.71 -21.46
C GLU A 107 -4.32 3.63 -21.55
N ILE A 108 -4.49 4.92 -21.26
CA ILE A 108 -3.39 5.90 -21.28
C ILE A 108 -2.34 5.53 -20.21
N TRP A 109 -2.80 5.23 -18.99
CA TRP A 109 -1.93 4.82 -17.89
C TRP A 109 -1.08 3.59 -18.25
N MET A 110 -1.69 2.56 -18.83
CA MET A 110 -1.01 1.31 -19.16
C MET A 110 -0.03 1.45 -20.33
N ASN A 111 -0.32 2.34 -21.29
CA ASN A 111 0.47 2.45 -22.53
C ASN A 111 1.51 3.58 -22.52
N GLU A 112 1.29 4.65 -21.76
CA GLU A 112 2.08 5.88 -21.86
C GLU A 112 2.91 6.19 -20.60
N ILE A 113 2.52 5.69 -19.43
CA ILE A 113 3.29 5.87 -18.19
C ILE A 113 4.26 4.71 -18.02
N LYS A 114 5.56 4.97 -17.93
CA LYS A 114 6.56 3.89 -17.83
C LYS A 114 6.69 3.37 -16.39
N PRO A 115 7.25 2.17 -16.18
CA PRO A 115 7.59 1.68 -14.84
C PRO A 115 8.44 2.69 -14.05
N GLY A 116 8.03 2.99 -12.82
CA GLY A 116 8.69 3.97 -11.95
C GLY A 116 8.30 5.43 -12.21
N GLU A 117 7.48 5.71 -13.22
CA GLU A 117 6.97 7.05 -13.50
C GLU A 117 5.57 7.25 -12.90
N ALA A 118 5.25 8.51 -12.62
CA ALA A 118 3.93 8.98 -12.26
C ALA A 118 3.54 10.16 -13.14
N ALA A 119 2.26 10.29 -13.46
CA ALA A 119 1.74 11.44 -14.19
C ALA A 119 0.30 11.77 -13.75
N MET A 120 -0.02 13.06 -13.82
CA MET A 120 -1.40 13.53 -13.86
C MET A 120 -1.93 13.28 -15.27
N ILE A 121 -3.13 12.71 -15.34
CA ILE A 121 -3.85 12.40 -16.56
C ILE A 121 -5.13 13.23 -16.58
N TYR A 122 -5.30 14.02 -17.64
CA TYR A 122 -6.57 14.64 -17.98
C TYR A 122 -7.14 13.95 -19.22
N VAL A 123 -8.35 13.41 -19.11
CA VAL A 123 -9.08 12.80 -20.24
C VAL A 123 -10.14 13.78 -20.72
N VAL A 124 -10.18 14.06 -22.03
CA VAL A 124 -11.18 14.95 -22.64
C VAL A 124 -12.58 14.31 -22.73
N PRO A 125 -12.75 13.10 -23.33
CA PRO A 125 -14.07 12.50 -23.46
C PRO A 125 -14.65 12.15 -22.09
N ASN A 126 -15.97 12.31 -21.96
CA ASN A 126 -16.71 11.89 -20.77
C ASN A 126 -16.27 12.56 -19.46
N ASN A 127 -15.70 13.77 -19.53
CA ASN A 127 -15.16 14.48 -18.36
C ASN A 127 -15.76 15.89 -18.15
N PRO A 128 -17.08 16.00 -17.87
CA PRO A 128 -17.75 17.29 -17.71
C PRO A 128 -17.34 18.03 -16.43
N GLU A 129 -16.85 17.29 -15.43
CA GLU A 129 -16.36 17.82 -14.15
C GLU A 129 -14.86 18.16 -14.16
N HIS A 130 -14.20 17.99 -15.32
CA HIS A 130 -12.79 18.28 -15.51
C HIS A 130 -11.85 17.57 -14.51
N ILE A 131 -12.18 16.33 -14.17
CA ILE A 131 -11.43 15.48 -13.26
C ILE A 131 -10.03 15.21 -13.82
N VAL A 132 -9.03 15.32 -12.95
CA VAL A 132 -7.63 14.96 -13.20
C VAL A 132 -7.23 13.88 -12.21
N ASP A 133 -6.47 12.89 -12.68
CA ASP A 133 -6.06 11.74 -11.89
C ASP A 133 -4.55 11.60 -11.87
N ILE A 134 -3.94 11.35 -10.70
CA ILE A 134 -2.55 10.90 -10.64
C ILE A 134 -2.51 9.38 -10.76
N ARG A 135 -1.75 8.88 -11.73
CA ARG A 135 -1.44 7.46 -11.91
C ARG A 135 0.06 7.24 -11.85
N ALA A 136 0.46 6.07 -11.36
CA ALA A 136 1.85 5.68 -11.31
C ALA A 136 2.00 4.18 -11.56
N ASN A 137 3.03 3.84 -12.33
CA ASN A 137 3.45 2.45 -12.49
C ASN A 137 4.58 2.14 -11.51
N PRO A 138 4.54 1.00 -10.82
CA PRO A 138 5.61 0.63 -9.90
C PRO A 138 6.93 0.47 -10.65
N LEU A 139 8.03 0.76 -9.96
CA LEU A 139 9.35 0.42 -10.46
C LEU A 139 9.60 -1.07 -10.20
N ILE A 140 9.89 -1.82 -11.27
CA ILE A 140 10.27 -3.23 -11.16
C ILE A 140 11.78 -3.31 -10.87
N VAL A 141 12.13 -4.05 -9.83
CA VAL A 141 13.51 -4.20 -9.36
C VAL A 141 13.84 -5.68 -9.22
N GLU A 142 14.76 -6.19 -10.05
CA GLU A 142 15.22 -7.60 -10.02
C GLU A 142 16.57 -7.75 -9.29
N ASN A 143 17.29 -6.66 -9.09
CA ASN A 143 18.55 -6.67 -8.35
C ASN A 143 18.28 -6.43 -6.85
N PHE A 144 18.56 -7.45 -6.04
CA PHE A 144 18.31 -7.41 -4.59
C PHE A 144 19.12 -6.33 -3.86
N GLU A 145 20.38 -6.11 -4.24
CA GLU A 145 21.23 -5.08 -3.60
C GLU A 145 20.66 -3.67 -3.83
N LYS A 146 20.21 -3.39 -5.06
CA LYS A 146 19.50 -2.16 -5.40
C LYS A 146 18.19 -2.03 -4.61
N LEU A 147 17.43 -3.12 -4.50
CA LEU A 147 16.20 -3.12 -3.70
C LEU A 147 16.48 -2.77 -2.24
N ASN A 148 17.52 -3.37 -1.64
CA ASN A 148 17.90 -3.13 -0.25
C ASN A 148 18.39 -1.70 0.00
N GLN A 149 18.94 -1.03 -1.02
CA GLN A 149 19.27 0.40 -0.95
C GLN A 149 18.03 1.30 -1.03
N MET A 150 17.00 0.88 -1.78
CA MET A 150 15.75 1.63 -1.95
C MET A 150 14.80 1.46 -0.77
N LEU A 151 14.78 0.28 -0.16
CA LEU A 151 13.89 -0.06 0.94
C LEU A 151 14.64 -0.02 2.25
N HIS A 152 14.44 1.07 2.99
CA HIS A 152 14.88 1.16 4.36
C HIS A 152 13.69 1.07 5.31
N VAL A 153 13.55 -0.07 5.98
CA VAL A 153 12.72 -0.19 7.18
C VAL A 153 13.67 -0.32 8.37
N PRO A 154 13.72 0.68 9.27
CA PRO A 154 14.56 0.62 10.46
C PRO A 154 14.32 -0.69 11.23
N GLY A 155 15.39 -1.37 11.64
CA GLY A 155 15.31 -2.61 12.43
C GLY A 155 14.79 -3.85 11.70
N MET A 156 14.38 -3.76 10.43
CA MET A 156 13.80 -4.87 9.66
C MET A 156 14.53 -5.05 8.32
N PRO A 157 15.70 -5.70 8.31
CA PRO A 157 16.45 -5.92 7.07
C PRO A 157 15.70 -6.87 6.13
N LEU A 158 15.84 -6.62 4.82
CA LEU A 158 15.31 -7.53 3.81
C LEU A 158 16.23 -8.75 3.67
N SER A 159 15.62 -9.89 3.36
CA SER A 159 16.34 -11.15 3.13
C SER A 159 16.30 -11.50 1.64
N GLN A 160 17.44 -11.91 1.07
CA GLN A 160 17.48 -12.39 -0.32
C GLN A 160 16.79 -13.75 -0.47
N GLU A 161 16.70 -14.51 0.61
CA GLU A 161 16.05 -15.80 0.69
C GLU A 161 15.13 -15.85 1.90
N LEU A 162 13.96 -16.49 1.73
CA LEU A 162 13.01 -16.76 2.81
C LEU A 162 12.99 -18.27 3.06
N THR A 163 13.38 -18.68 4.26
CA THR A 163 13.42 -20.10 4.65
C THR A 163 12.09 -20.47 5.30
N GLY A 164 11.34 -21.35 4.64
CA GLY A 164 10.18 -22.01 5.22
C GLY A 164 10.52 -23.37 5.80
N ALA A 165 9.52 -24.05 6.34
CA ALA A 165 9.69 -25.30 7.06
C ALA A 165 10.22 -26.45 6.16
N SER A 166 9.88 -26.43 4.87
CA SER A 166 10.23 -27.50 3.93
C SER A 166 11.12 -27.03 2.78
N ARG A 167 11.16 -25.73 2.49
CA ARG A 167 11.94 -25.19 1.37
C ARG A 167 12.39 -23.75 1.59
N THR A 168 13.33 -23.32 0.76
CA THR A 168 13.82 -21.94 0.71
C THR A 168 13.34 -21.28 -0.57
N TYR A 169 12.81 -20.06 -0.44
CA TYR A 169 12.32 -19.25 -1.55
C TYR A 169 13.33 -18.14 -1.85
N ALA A 170 13.81 -18.08 -3.08
CA ALA A 170 14.77 -17.06 -3.50
C ALA A 170 14.05 -15.84 -4.06
N PHE A 171 14.58 -14.65 -3.75
CA PHE A 171 14.09 -13.40 -4.33
C PHE A 171 14.17 -13.44 -5.86
N GLN A 172 13.06 -13.08 -6.51
CA GLN A 172 13.00 -12.96 -7.97
C GLN A 172 12.95 -11.49 -8.41
N LYS A 173 12.01 -10.73 -7.84
CA LYS A 173 11.75 -9.34 -8.23
C LYS A 173 10.94 -8.63 -7.16
N ALA A 174 10.94 -7.31 -7.21
CA ALA A 174 10.05 -6.46 -6.44
C ALA A 174 9.33 -5.44 -7.32
N SER A 175 8.14 -5.06 -6.90
CA SER A 175 7.34 -3.97 -7.45
C SER A 175 7.29 -2.85 -6.40
N VAL A 176 8.03 -1.77 -6.62
CA VAL A 176 8.21 -0.68 -5.66
C VAL A 176 7.38 0.53 -6.07
N ARG A 177 6.47 0.99 -5.20
CA ARG A 177 5.71 2.22 -5.38
C ARG A 177 6.26 3.32 -4.49
N MET A 178 6.71 4.39 -5.14
CA MET A 178 7.28 5.58 -4.50
C MET A 178 6.20 6.60 -4.18
N GLU A 179 6.39 7.37 -3.12
CA GLU A 179 5.53 8.51 -2.79
C GLU A 179 5.66 9.60 -3.84
N TYR A 180 4.58 10.33 -4.09
CA TYR A 180 4.61 11.50 -4.97
C TYR A 180 5.14 12.72 -4.22
N LYS A 181 5.95 13.57 -4.89
CA LYS A 181 6.35 14.86 -4.33
C LYS A 181 5.20 15.87 -4.27
N GLN A 182 4.17 15.62 -5.05
CA GLN A 182 2.98 16.47 -5.14
C GLN A 182 1.75 15.58 -5.11
N ASP A 183 0.89 15.80 -4.14
CA ASP A 183 -0.42 15.19 -4.05
C ASP A 183 -1.48 16.21 -4.47
N LEU A 184 -2.42 15.83 -5.35
CA LEU A 184 -3.51 16.71 -5.79
C LEU A 184 -4.40 17.15 -4.62
N TYR A 185 -4.52 16.30 -3.59
CA TYR A 185 -5.37 16.57 -2.41
C TYR A 185 -4.72 17.57 -1.44
N GLU A 186 -3.41 17.76 -1.53
CA GLU A 186 -2.68 18.74 -0.71
C GLU A 186 -2.60 20.13 -1.38
N LEU A 187 -3.04 20.24 -2.63
CA LEU A 187 -3.07 21.53 -3.32
C LEU A 187 -4.24 22.39 -2.86
N SER A 188 -4.01 23.69 -2.78
CA SER A 188 -5.11 24.64 -2.66
C SER A 188 -6.03 24.55 -3.88
N ASP A 189 -7.31 24.88 -3.69
CA ASP A 189 -8.32 24.88 -4.76
C ASP A 189 -7.86 25.69 -5.98
N GLU A 190 -7.27 26.86 -5.76
CA GLU A 190 -6.74 27.72 -6.82
C GLU A 190 -5.64 27.04 -7.65
N LYS A 191 -4.70 26.35 -6.98
CA LYS A 191 -3.60 25.64 -7.67
C LYS A 191 -4.13 24.43 -8.44
N ARG A 192 -5.08 23.71 -7.85
CA ARG A 192 -5.73 22.56 -8.47
C ARG A 192 -6.49 22.99 -9.72
N GLU A 193 -7.29 24.05 -9.63
CA GLU A 193 -8.03 24.58 -10.79
C GLU A 193 -7.08 25.05 -11.90
N ALA A 194 -6.00 25.74 -11.55
CA ALA A 194 -5.00 26.17 -12.53
C ALA A 194 -4.36 24.99 -13.28
N LEU A 195 -4.00 23.91 -12.57
CA LEU A 195 -3.46 22.68 -13.18
C LEU A 195 -4.46 21.99 -14.10
N VAL A 196 -5.73 21.92 -13.68
CA VAL A 196 -6.81 21.36 -14.50
C VAL A 196 -6.97 22.15 -15.79
N GLN A 197 -6.97 23.49 -15.73
CA GLN A 197 -7.07 24.33 -16.92
C GLN A 197 -5.84 24.21 -17.83
N GLU A 198 -4.64 24.08 -17.27
CA GLU A 198 -3.41 23.87 -18.03
C GLU A 198 -3.47 22.55 -18.83
N LEU A 199 -3.76 21.44 -18.16
CA LEU A 199 -3.90 20.12 -18.79
C LEU A 199 -5.01 20.11 -19.84
N ARG A 200 -6.14 20.76 -19.55
CA ARG A 200 -7.24 20.90 -20.50
C ARG A 200 -6.80 21.68 -21.75
N LEU A 201 -6.11 22.79 -21.59
CA LEU A 201 -5.62 23.60 -22.71
C LEU A 201 -4.57 22.84 -23.53
N GLN A 202 -3.71 22.05 -22.88
CA GLN A 202 -2.73 21.18 -23.52
C GLN A 202 -3.42 20.12 -24.41
N ALA A 203 -4.46 19.45 -23.90
CA ALA A 203 -5.23 18.48 -24.67
C ALA A 203 -5.91 19.15 -25.89
N GLN A 204 -6.53 20.32 -25.68
CA GLN A 204 -7.18 21.08 -26.75
C GLN A 204 -6.20 21.54 -27.84
N THR A 205 -5.04 22.06 -27.44
CA THR A 205 -4.06 22.63 -28.37
C THR A 205 -3.30 21.54 -29.14
N SER A 206 -3.07 20.38 -28.53
CA SER A 206 -2.43 19.23 -29.19
C SER A 206 -3.38 18.47 -30.12
N GLY A 207 -4.70 18.69 -30.00
CA GLY A 207 -5.71 17.90 -30.72
C GLY A 207 -5.82 16.45 -30.25
N GLN A 208 -5.20 16.12 -29.10
CA GLN A 208 -5.30 14.82 -28.48
C GLN A 208 -6.53 14.76 -27.57
N ASP A 209 -7.02 13.55 -27.32
CA ASP A 209 -8.15 13.31 -26.43
C ASP A 209 -7.76 13.25 -24.94
N HIS A 210 -6.50 13.58 -24.62
CA HIS A 210 -5.97 13.61 -23.28
C HIS A 210 -4.74 14.52 -23.18
N ALA A 211 -4.30 14.79 -21.95
CA ALA A 211 -3.01 15.42 -21.65
C ALA A 211 -2.36 14.74 -20.45
N LEU A 212 -1.02 14.74 -20.46
CA LEU A 212 -0.17 14.19 -19.42
C LEU A 212 0.75 15.27 -18.85
N MET A 213 0.86 15.30 -17.52
CA MET A 213 1.86 16.10 -16.80
C MET A 213 2.63 15.17 -15.86
N PRO A 214 3.96 15.01 -16.05
CA PRO A 214 4.78 14.18 -15.17
C PRO A 214 4.72 14.66 -13.72
N VAL A 215 4.59 13.71 -12.79
CA VAL A 215 4.61 13.94 -11.34
C VAL A 215 5.91 13.40 -10.79
N PRO A 216 6.80 14.25 -10.24
CA PRO A 216 8.01 13.79 -9.60
C PRO A 216 7.70 12.88 -8.40
N VAL A 217 8.43 11.76 -8.30
CA VAL A 217 8.39 10.85 -7.14
C VAL A 217 9.51 11.17 -6.15
N THR A 218 9.33 10.79 -4.88
CA THR A 218 10.37 10.84 -3.84
C THR A 218 11.24 9.59 -3.89
N ASP A 219 12.23 9.51 -2.99
CA ASP A 219 13.01 8.31 -2.67
C ASP A 219 12.35 7.44 -1.59
N GLN A 220 11.15 7.80 -1.13
CA GLN A 220 10.41 7.07 -0.11
C GLN A 220 9.41 6.14 -0.78
N PHE A 221 9.43 4.86 -0.40
CA PHE A 221 8.37 3.93 -0.80
C PHE A 221 7.15 4.08 0.11
N TRP A 222 5.95 3.90 -0.45
CA TRP A 222 4.72 3.74 0.34
C TRP A 222 4.20 2.30 0.32
N LEU A 223 4.42 1.57 -0.77
CA LEU A 223 4.07 0.15 -0.90
C LEU A 223 5.10 -0.57 -1.74
N THR A 224 5.57 -1.71 -1.27
CA THR A 224 6.37 -2.62 -2.07
C THR A 224 5.85 -4.04 -1.96
N SER A 225 5.82 -4.77 -3.08
CA SER A 225 5.60 -6.21 -3.09
C SER A 225 6.84 -6.93 -3.63
N LEU A 226 7.43 -7.79 -2.81
CA LEU A 226 8.55 -8.64 -3.14
C LEU A 226 8.02 -10.03 -3.52
N THR A 227 8.53 -10.60 -4.59
CA THR A 227 8.21 -11.95 -5.06
C THR A 227 9.39 -12.89 -4.79
N TYR A 228 9.10 -14.03 -4.15
CA TYR A 228 10.05 -15.09 -3.89
C TYR A 228 9.56 -16.41 -4.47
N VAL A 229 10.47 -17.19 -5.07
CA VAL A 229 10.13 -18.40 -5.82
C VAL A 229 10.89 -19.61 -5.29
N SER A 230 10.21 -20.75 -5.20
CA SER A 230 10.79 -22.08 -4.96
C SER A 230 10.11 -23.12 -5.85
N GLY A 231 10.77 -23.45 -6.96
CA GLY A 231 10.21 -24.36 -7.98
C GLY A 231 8.96 -23.74 -8.62
N GLN A 232 7.82 -24.42 -8.51
CA GLN A 232 6.51 -23.95 -9.01
C GLN A 232 5.72 -23.11 -7.99
N ASN A 233 6.30 -22.82 -6.83
CA ASN A 233 5.60 -22.07 -5.79
C ASN A 233 6.14 -20.65 -5.72
N GLU A 234 5.22 -19.71 -5.66
CA GLU A 234 5.52 -18.29 -5.54
C GLU A 234 4.82 -17.74 -4.29
N ILE A 235 5.59 -17.04 -3.47
CA ILE A 235 5.08 -16.28 -2.34
C ILE A 235 5.40 -14.80 -2.55
N SER A 236 4.59 -13.93 -1.95
CA SER A 236 4.88 -12.51 -1.90
C SER A 236 4.89 -11.95 -0.50
N LEU A 237 5.86 -11.08 -0.25
CA LEU A 237 5.95 -10.23 0.92
C LEU A 237 5.63 -8.79 0.49
N SER A 238 4.48 -8.28 0.92
CA SER A 238 4.14 -6.87 0.75
C SER A 238 4.48 -6.09 2.02
N ILE A 239 5.03 -4.89 1.86
CA ILE A 239 5.37 -3.96 2.92
C ILE A 239 4.74 -2.61 2.58
N MET A 240 3.83 -2.14 3.42
CA MET A 240 3.24 -0.82 3.30
C MET A 240 3.75 0.10 4.41
N ASN A 241 4.27 1.25 4.03
CA ASN A 241 4.73 2.29 4.94
C ASN A 241 3.56 3.20 5.29
N ASN A 242 3.06 3.09 6.52
CA ASN A 242 1.96 3.89 7.05
C ASN A 242 2.48 4.89 8.09
N LYS A 243 3.19 5.92 7.62
CA LYS A 243 3.81 6.95 8.46
C LYS A 243 2.81 7.68 9.38
N ASP A 244 1.58 7.87 8.93
CA ASP A 244 0.57 8.62 9.71
C ASP A 244 -0.13 7.77 10.78
N ASN A 245 0.19 6.47 10.88
CA ASN A 245 -0.34 5.54 11.86
C ASN A 245 -1.88 5.44 11.93
N GLU A 246 -2.60 5.90 10.90
CA GLU A 246 -4.06 5.76 10.91
C GLU A 246 -4.43 4.29 10.69
N PRO A 247 -5.55 3.82 11.29
CA PRO A 247 -5.99 2.44 11.16
C PRO A 247 -6.12 2.03 9.70
N LEU A 248 -5.58 0.86 9.38
CA LEU A 248 -5.82 0.21 8.10
C LEU A 248 -6.97 -0.77 8.19
N ILE A 249 -7.70 -0.89 7.08
CA ILE A 249 -8.74 -1.89 6.90
C ILE A 249 -8.22 -2.91 5.87
N ALA A 250 -8.04 -4.14 6.33
CA ALA A 250 -7.81 -5.29 5.45
C ALA A 250 -9.16 -5.89 5.07
N SER A 251 -9.74 -5.41 3.97
CA SER A 251 -11.02 -5.89 3.48
C SER A 251 -10.93 -7.33 2.97
N TYR A 252 -12.02 -8.10 3.08
CA TYR A 252 -12.12 -9.42 2.47
C TYR A 252 -13.51 -9.66 1.86
N ASP A 253 -13.52 -10.51 0.83
CA ASP A 253 -14.75 -10.99 0.21
C ASP A 253 -15.36 -12.12 1.06
N GLU A 254 -16.59 -11.90 1.53
CA GLU A 254 -17.32 -12.85 2.38
C GLU A 254 -17.72 -14.11 1.60
N ASP A 255 -17.85 -14.00 0.28
CA ASP A 255 -18.25 -15.12 -0.59
C ASP A 255 -17.13 -16.15 -0.78
N LEU A 256 -15.90 -15.84 -0.36
CA LEU A 256 -14.71 -16.70 -0.53
C LEU A 256 -14.51 -17.71 0.61
N ASN A 257 -15.52 -17.96 1.46
CA ASN A 257 -15.41 -18.85 2.63
C ASN A 257 -14.15 -18.54 3.45
N THR A 258 -14.00 -17.27 3.82
CA THR A 258 -12.81 -16.74 4.47
C THR A 258 -12.78 -17.14 5.95
N THR A 259 -11.66 -17.68 6.40
CA THR A 259 -11.37 -17.92 7.82
C THR A 259 -10.23 -17.04 8.26
N SER A 260 -10.33 -16.45 9.45
CA SER A 260 -9.29 -15.61 10.03
C SER A 260 -9.11 -15.92 11.51
N ARG A 261 -7.86 -15.91 11.98
CA ARG A 261 -7.51 -16.09 13.39
C ARG A 261 -6.24 -15.33 13.73
N LYS A 262 -6.15 -14.86 14.97
CA LYS A 262 -4.91 -14.34 15.53
C LYS A 262 -4.02 -15.48 16.03
N ILE A 263 -2.74 -15.42 15.68
CA ILE A 263 -1.67 -16.27 16.19
C ILE A 263 -0.58 -15.37 16.80
N LYS A 264 0.35 -15.97 17.56
CA LYS A 264 1.52 -15.27 18.08
C LYS A 264 2.79 -15.83 17.47
N ILE A 265 3.63 -14.94 16.95
CA ILE A 265 4.98 -15.26 16.47
C ILE A 265 5.94 -14.40 17.27
N HIS A 266 6.83 -15.03 18.02
CA HIS A 266 7.78 -14.34 18.91
C HIS A 266 7.15 -13.27 19.84
N GLY A 267 5.92 -13.48 20.30
CA GLY A 267 5.19 -12.53 21.15
C GLY A 267 4.32 -11.52 20.38
N GLN A 268 4.66 -11.24 19.12
CA GLN A 268 3.93 -10.37 18.21
C GLN A 268 2.60 -11.00 17.76
N ASP A 269 1.53 -10.21 17.78
CA ASP A 269 0.24 -10.60 17.21
C ASP A 269 0.32 -10.59 15.68
N VAL A 270 -0.13 -11.70 15.08
CA VAL A 270 -0.19 -11.91 13.62
C VAL A 270 -1.57 -12.42 13.26
N ILE A 271 -2.19 -11.86 12.22
CA ILE A 271 -3.45 -12.37 11.68
C ILE A 271 -3.11 -13.40 10.60
N ALA A 272 -3.61 -14.63 10.77
CA ALA A 272 -3.56 -15.68 9.76
C ALA A 272 -4.94 -15.82 9.11
N ARG A 273 -4.99 -15.61 7.79
CA ARG A 273 -6.23 -15.65 7.01
C ARG A 273 -6.12 -16.68 5.89
N THR A 274 -7.18 -17.45 5.69
CA THR A 274 -7.28 -18.44 4.61
C THR A 274 -8.58 -18.26 3.83
N TYR A 275 -8.48 -18.24 2.49
CA TYR A 275 -9.59 -18.11 1.55
C TYR A 275 -9.81 -19.44 0.83
N GLY A 276 -11.05 -19.92 0.80
CA GLY A 276 -11.44 -21.12 0.05
C GLY A 276 -10.71 -22.42 0.43
N GLY A 277 -9.85 -22.41 1.45
CA GLY A 277 -9.02 -23.53 1.90
C GLY A 277 -7.61 -23.59 1.33
N ASP A 278 -7.34 -22.92 0.20
CA ASP A 278 -6.09 -23.11 -0.56
C ASP A 278 -5.15 -21.89 -0.54
N PHE A 279 -5.70 -20.70 -0.26
CA PHE A 279 -4.92 -19.48 -0.25
C PHE A 279 -4.80 -18.92 1.14
N THR A 280 -3.58 -18.86 1.65
CA THR A 280 -3.29 -18.34 2.98
C THR A 280 -2.42 -17.09 2.92
N GLU A 281 -2.65 -16.18 3.86
CA GLU A 281 -1.79 -15.04 4.13
C GLU A 281 -1.62 -14.79 5.63
N LEU A 282 -0.49 -14.17 5.97
CA LEU A 282 -0.15 -13.68 7.29
C LEU A 282 -0.01 -12.15 7.23
N MET A 283 -0.62 -11.46 8.19
CA MET A 283 -0.52 -10.01 8.31
C MET A 283 -0.01 -9.63 9.70
N TRP A 284 0.97 -8.74 9.75
CA TRP A 284 1.50 -8.18 11.00
C TRP A 284 1.91 -6.73 10.81
N VAL A 285 2.10 -6.02 11.92
CA VAL A 285 2.55 -4.63 11.92
C VAL A 285 3.83 -4.53 12.74
N TYR A 286 4.85 -3.91 12.15
CA TYR A 286 6.05 -3.49 12.85
C TYR A 286 5.98 -1.98 13.09
N GLN A 287 6.18 -1.54 14.32
CA GLN A 287 6.30 -0.12 14.62
C GLN A 287 7.77 0.21 14.86
N ASP A 288 8.30 1.19 14.13
CA ASP A 288 9.65 1.68 14.37
C ASP A 288 9.73 2.25 15.80
N PRO A 289 10.65 1.76 16.66
CA PRO A 289 10.78 2.24 18.02
C PRO A 289 11.08 3.73 18.14
N GLU A 290 11.77 4.33 17.15
CA GLU A 290 12.17 5.74 17.16
C GLU A 290 11.05 6.66 16.63
N THR A 291 10.62 6.45 15.38
CA THR A 291 9.64 7.33 14.73
C THR A 291 8.18 6.98 15.07
N LYS A 292 7.95 5.78 15.60
CA LYS A 292 6.62 5.16 15.77
C LYS A 292 5.86 4.92 14.46
N TYR A 293 6.50 5.03 13.30
CA TYR A 293 5.86 4.71 12.03
C TYR A 293 5.50 3.23 11.95
N ALA A 294 4.28 2.94 11.48
CA ALA A 294 3.78 1.59 11.30
C ALA A 294 4.09 1.07 9.89
N TYR A 295 4.75 -0.08 9.82
CA TYR A 295 5.00 -0.83 8.61
C TYR A 295 4.12 -2.08 8.62
N HIS A 296 3.23 -2.18 7.64
CA HIS A 296 2.27 -3.27 7.55
C HIS A 296 2.78 -4.32 6.57
N TYR A 297 2.89 -5.53 7.05
CA TYR A 297 3.42 -6.65 6.29
C TYR A 297 2.29 -7.59 5.90
N THR A 298 2.38 -8.14 4.70
CA THR A 298 1.50 -9.21 4.24
C THR A 298 2.34 -10.24 3.52
N LEU A 299 2.42 -11.45 4.08
CA LEU A 299 3.06 -12.60 3.48
C LEU A 299 1.99 -13.55 2.98
N GLY A 300 1.96 -13.86 1.69
CA GLY A 300 0.92 -14.72 1.12
C GLY A 300 1.37 -15.52 -0.08
N VAL A 301 0.58 -16.54 -0.41
CA VAL A 301 0.78 -17.39 -1.58
C VAL A 301 0.27 -16.69 -2.84
N ARG A 302 1.12 -16.62 -3.88
CA ARG A 302 0.73 -16.16 -5.22
C ARG A 302 0.47 -17.31 -6.17
N GLU A 303 1.32 -18.33 -6.14
CA GLU A 303 1.22 -19.50 -7.00
C GLU A 303 1.62 -20.78 -6.26
N GLY A 304 0.99 -21.90 -6.60
CA GLY A 304 1.24 -23.21 -6.02
C GLY A 304 0.46 -23.46 -4.74
N VAL A 305 0.85 -24.53 -4.03
CA VAL A 305 0.22 -24.96 -2.77
C VAL A 305 1.25 -24.84 -1.67
N VAL A 306 1.09 -23.84 -0.82
CA VAL A 306 1.99 -23.54 0.29
C VAL A 306 1.17 -23.58 1.59
N PRO A 307 1.44 -24.54 2.50
CA PRO A 307 0.66 -24.65 3.74
C PRO A 307 0.96 -23.48 4.68
N LEU A 308 0.00 -23.17 5.55
CA LEU A 308 0.12 -22.10 6.55
C LEU A 308 1.38 -22.26 7.41
N GLU A 309 1.73 -23.49 7.79
CA GLU A 309 2.93 -23.81 8.58
C GLU A 309 4.22 -23.36 7.89
N GLU A 310 4.28 -23.43 6.55
CA GLU A 310 5.42 -22.94 5.78
C GLU A 310 5.52 -21.40 5.91
N LEU A 311 4.40 -20.69 5.80
CA LEU A 311 4.36 -19.23 5.94
C LEU A 311 4.68 -18.79 7.37
N ILE A 312 4.24 -19.53 8.39
CA ILE A 312 4.57 -19.25 9.79
C ILE A 312 6.08 -19.35 9.99
N HIS A 313 6.73 -20.38 9.46
CA HIS A 313 8.18 -20.52 9.60
C HIS A 313 8.94 -19.39 8.90
N ILE A 314 8.47 -18.97 7.72
CA ILE A 314 9.03 -17.79 7.05
C ILE A 314 8.86 -16.56 7.94
N ALA A 315 7.66 -16.32 8.48
CA ALA A 315 7.39 -15.16 9.34
C ALA A 315 8.22 -15.17 10.63
N GLU A 316 8.53 -16.33 11.22
CA GLU A 316 9.46 -16.46 12.36
C GLU A 316 10.85 -15.90 12.04
N THR A 317 11.31 -16.04 10.79
CA THR A 317 12.62 -15.46 10.38
C THR A 317 12.56 -13.96 10.12
N GLN A 318 11.38 -13.41 9.86
CA GLN A 318 11.20 -11.99 9.51
C GLN A 318 10.76 -11.14 10.69
N ILE A 319 10.04 -11.71 11.66
CA ILE A 319 9.54 -11.02 12.84
C ILE A 319 10.60 -11.13 13.96
N PRO A 320 11.20 -10.01 14.39
CA PRO A 320 12.20 -10.02 15.46
C PRO A 320 11.65 -10.65 16.74
N ALA A 321 12.54 -11.31 17.49
CA ALA A 321 12.18 -11.75 18.83
C ALA A 321 11.90 -10.52 19.71
N SER A 322 10.78 -10.53 20.46
CA SER A 322 10.59 -9.52 21.49
C SER A 322 11.67 -9.68 22.56
N ASP A 323 12.42 -8.62 22.84
CA ASP A 323 13.30 -8.57 24.02
C ASP A 323 12.42 -8.75 25.27
N GLN A 324 12.62 -9.84 26.01
CA GLN A 324 11.89 -10.14 27.24
C GLN A 324 12.45 -9.37 28.44
#